data_AF-A0A7J7GVU2-F1
#
_entry.id   AF-A0A7J7GVU2-F1
#
_cell.length_a   1.000
_cell.length_b   1.000
_cell.length_c   1.000
_cell.angle_alpha   90.00
_cell.angle_beta   90.00
_cell.angle_gamma   90.00
#
_symmetry.space_group_name_H-M   'P 1'
#
loop_
_entity.id
_entity.type
_entity.pdbx_description
1 polymer ?
#
loop_
_entity_poly.entity_id
_entity_poly.type
_entity_poly.pdbx_seq_one_letter_code
_entity_poly.pdbx_strand_id
1 'polypeptide(L)'
;MDGDGGSAIATVGSIDLSRGGNPTAAVDLTGQVHQLPCCVKYDGPCSVSHYFKPKPTGMEVEGLKMEEAYFRGRKLQGTTLPLPQGYSGSVLGKKSADKRKTI
;
A
#
# COMPACT_ATOMS: atom_id res chain seq x y z
N MET A 1 -31.68 6.33 35.42
CA MET A 1 -30.49 5.59 34.96
C MET A 1 -30.97 4.88 33.71
N ASP A 2 -30.98 5.63 32.62
CA ASP A 2 -31.67 5.24 31.41
C ASP A 2 -30.60 5.00 30.37
N GLY A 3 -30.21 3.72 30.26
CA GLY A 3 -29.25 3.25 29.28
C GLY A 3 -29.93 3.19 27.91
N ASP A 4 -29.72 4.22 27.10
CA ASP A 4 -30.04 4.22 25.68
C ASP A 4 -29.08 3.27 24.96
N GLY A 5 -29.52 2.02 24.85
CA GLY A 5 -28.87 0.98 24.05
C GLY A 5 -29.11 1.24 22.57
N GLY A 6 -28.35 2.18 22.01
CA GLY A 6 -28.25 2.39 20.56
C GLY A 6 -27.61 1.18 19.88
N SER A 7 -28.42 0.16 19.60
CA SER A 7 -28.05 -0.98 18.76
C SER A 7 -27.82 -0.46 17.35
N ALA A 8 -26.57 -0.13 17.02
CA ALA A 8 -26.17 0.18 15.65
C ALA A 8 -26.48 -1.02 14.76
N ILE A 9 -27.58 -0.93 14.02
CA ILE A 9 -28.01 -1.93 13.06
C ILE A 9 -26.95 -1.95 11.96
N ALA A 10 -26.14 -3.00 11.90
CA ALA A 10 -25.15 -3.16 10.86
C ALA A 10 -25.87 -3.40 9.53
N THR A 11 -25.94 -2.37 8.68
CA THR A 11 -26.45 -2.52 7.31
C THR A 11 -25.43 -3.31 6.48
N VAL A 12 -25.85 -4.45 5.92
CA VAL A 12 -25.06 -5.19 4.94
C VAL A 12 -24.97 -4.34 3.66
N GLY A 13 -23.77 -3.89 3.31
CA GLY A 13 -23.48 -3.15 2.07
C GLY A 13 -22.61 -3.98 1.14
N SER A 14 -22.82 -3.83 -0.18
CA SER A 14 -21.94 -4.39 -1.21
C SER A 14 -20.99 -3.31 -1.74
N ILE A 15 -19.71 -3.63 -1.90
CA ILE A 15 -18.72 -2.75 -2.53
C ILE A 15 -18.41 -3.33 -3.91
N ASP A 16 -18.82 -2.62 -4.94
CA ASP A 16 -18.46 -2.96 -6.29
C ASP A 16 -17.01 -2.53 -6.57
N LEU A 17 -16.15 -3.53 -6.82
CA LEU A 17 -14.76 -3.32 -7.24
C LEU A 17 -14.62 -3.31 -8.77
N SER A 18 -15.74 -3.39 -9.51
CA SER A 18 -15.74 -3.31 -10.96
C SER A 18 -15.06 -2.02 -11.41
N ARG A 19 -14.17 -2.19 -12.39
CA ARG A 19 -13.36 -1.12 -12.94
C ARG A 19 -14.24 -0.24 -13.82
N GLY A 20 -14.97 0.70 -13.22
CA GLY A 20 -15.88 1.63 -13.90
C GLY A 20 -15.21 2.68 -14.80
N GLY A 21 -14.11 2.33 -15.47
CA GLY A 21 -13.29 3.21 -16.31
C GLY A 21 -12.39 2.39 -17.26
N ASN A 22 -11.74 3.08 -18.21
CA ASN A 22 -10.96 2.46 -19.28
C ASN A 22 -9.99 1.34 -18.77
N PRO A 23 -9.85 0.23 -19.52
CA PRO A 23 -9.01 -0.91 -19.14
C PRO A 23 -7.50 -0.60 -19.12
N THR A 24 -7.07 0.64 -19.37
CA THR A 24 -5.67 1.06 -19.50
C THR A 24 -5.02 1.66 -18.25
N ALA A 25 -5.75 1.95 -17.17
CA ALA A 25 -5.20 2.68 -16.01
C ALA A 25 -4.72 1.85 -14.78
N ALA A 26 -4.49 0.53 -14.90
CA ALA A 26 -3.94 -0.24 -13.79
C ALA A 26 -2.42 -0.06 -13.80
N VAL A 27 -1.90 0.69 -12.84
CA VAL A 27 -0.47 0.96 -12.73
C VAL A 27 0.24 -0.31 -12.25
N ASP A 28 1.27 -0.73 -12.96
CA ASP A 28 2.14 -1.81 -12.49
C ASP A 28 2.99 -1.31 -11.32
N LEU A 29 2.74 -1.90 -10.14
CA LEU A 29 3.44 -1.57 -8.89
C LEU A 29 4.54 -2.59 -8.56
N THR A 30 4.89 -3.47 -9.50
CA THR A 30 5.95 -4.47 -9.31
C THR A 30 7.25 -3.78 -8.88
N GLY A 31 7.80 -4.21 -7.74
CA GLY A 31 9.04 -3.65 -7.17
C GLY A 31 8.91 -2.25 -6.54
N GLN A 32 7.71 -1.66 -6.47
CA GLN A 32 7.50 -0.31 -5.93
C GLN A 32 6.91 -0.28 -4.51
N VAL A 33 6.48 -1.44 -3.99
CA VAL A 33 5.88 -1.56 -2.65
C VAL A 33 6.94 -2.01 -1.66
N HIS A 34 7.09 -1.24 -0.57
CA HIS A 34 8.07 -1.51 0.48
C HIS A 34 7.38 -1.64 1.84
N GLN A 35 7.63 -2.74 2.54
CA GLN A 35 7.22 -2.92 3.93
C GLN A 35 8.37 -2.52 4.85
N LEU A 36 8.15 -1.51 5.69
CA LEU A 36 9.17 -1.03 6.63
C LEU A 36 9.01 -1.67 8.02
N PRO A 37 10.10 -1.93 8.75
CA PRO A 37 10.06 -2.42 10.13
C PRO A 37 9.77 -1.28 11.13
N CYS A 38 8.88 -0.35 10.77
CA CYS A 38 8.47 0.76 11.61
C CYS A 38 7.12 1.33 11.16
N CYS A 39 6.47 2.08 12.04
CA CYS A 39 5.23 2.78 11.73
C CYS A 39 5.51 4.24 11.35
N VAL A 40 4.99 4.66 10.20
CA VAL A 40 4.97 6.07 9.77
C VAL A 40 3.56 6.60 9.99
N LYS A 41 3.41 7.62 10.84
CA LYS A 41 2.07 8.18 11.17
C LYS A 41 1.43 8.96 10.02
N TYR A 42 2.25 9.46 9.10
CA TYR A 42 1.80 10.25 7.95
C TYR A 42 1.38 9.31 6.81
N ASP A 43 0.17 9.53 6.29
CA ASP A 43 -0.52 8.69 5.29
C ASP A 43 -0.75 9.41 3.95
N GLY A 44 -0.16 10.60 3.77
CA GLY A 44 -0.26 11.38 2.53
C GLY A 44 0.83 11.06 1.49
N PRO A 45 0.85 11.80 0.36
CA PRO A 45 1.86 11.63 -0.69
C PRO A 45 3.29 11.83 -0.19
N CYS A 46 4.22 11.03 -0.71
CA CYS A 46 5.63 11.07 -0.35
C CYS A 46 6.53 10.79 -1.57
N SER A 47 7.66 11.50 -1.67
CA SER A 47 8.66 11.34 -2.74
C SER A 47 9.56 10.11 -2.53
N VAL A 48 8.97 8.91 -2.44
CA VAL A 48 9.68 7.66 -2.15
C VAL A 48 10.82 7.43 -3.13
N SER A 49 10.57 7.53 -4.44
CA SER A 49 11.57 7.30 -5.49
C SER A 49 12.76 8.27 -5.45
N HIS A 50 12.63 9.42 -4.79
CA HIS A 50 13.74 10.37 -4.64
C HIS A 50 14.66 9.99 -3.48
N TYR A 51 14.09 9.54 -2.34
CA TYR A 51 14.83 9.36 -1.08
C TYR A 51 15.07 7.90 -0.68
N PHE A 52 14.23 6.97 -1.12
CA PHE A 52 14.30 5.55 -0.76
C PHE A 52 14.61 4.73 -2.01
N LYS A 53 15.90 4.41 -2.18
CA LYS A 53 16.41 3.62 -3.30
C LYS A 53 17.22 2.45 -2.76
N PRO A 54 16.59 1.28 -2.54
CA PRO A 54 17.31 0.07 -2.19
C PRO A 54 18.41 -0.21 -3.21
N LYS A 55 19.57 -0.63 -2.73
CA LYS A 55 20.72 -0.99 -3.57
C LYS A 55 21.08 -2.45 -3.32
N PRO A 56 21.41 -3.21 -4.38
CA PRO A 56 21.87 -4.58 -4.21
C PRO A 56 23.18 -4.58 -3.43
N THR A 57 23.28 -5.49 -2.47
CA THR A 57 24.50 -5.67 -1.65
C THR A 57 25.47 -6.67 -2.29
N GLY A 58 25.02 -7.42 -3.31
CA GLY A 58 25.77 -8.54 -3.88
C GLY A 58 25.70 -9.83 -3.05
N MET A 59 25.00 -9.82 -1.91
CA MET A 59 24.77 -10.99 -1.07
C MET A 59 23.44 -11.66 -1.42
N GLU A 60 23.39 -12.98 -1.23
CA GLU A 60 22.16 -13.76 -1.32
C GLU A 60 21.96 -14.57 -0.03
N VAL A 61 20.72 -14.63 0.44
CA VAL A 61 20.30 -15.41 1.62
C VAL A 61 19.07 -16.19 1.21
N GLU A 62 19.10 -17.52 1.37
CA GLU A 62 17.99 -18.42 0.98
C GLU A 62 17.56 -18.27 -0.49
N GLY A 63 18.52 -17.97 -1.38
CA GLY A 63 18.25 -17.73 -2.81
C GLY A 63 17.59 -16.38 -3.12
N LEU A 64 17.47 -15.50 -2.12
CA LEU A 64 16.92 -14.16 -2.27
C LEU A 64 18.03 -13.11 -2.21
N LYS A 65 17.98 -12.16 -3.14
CA LYS A 65 18.96 -11.07 -3.23
C LYS A 65 18.77 -10.09 -2.09
N MET A 66 19.85 -9.81 -1.37
CA MET A 66 19.84 -8.82 -0.29
C MET A 66 20.04 -7.41 -0.85
N GLU A 67 19.20 -6.50 -0.38
CA GLU A 67 19.25 -5.08 -0.69
C GLU A 67 19.42 -4.26 0.59
N GLU A 68 20.07 -3.11 0.47
CA GLU A 68 20.24 -2.16 1.55
C GLU A 68 19.63 -0.80 1.20
N ALA A 69 19.03 -0.16 2.21
CA ALA A 69 18.52 1.20 2.13
C ALA A 69 18.70 1.90 3.48
N TYR A 70 18.47 3.20 3.52
CA TYR A 70 18.48 3.97 4.77
C TYR A 70 17.18 4.72 4.92
N PHE A 71 16.57 4.61 6.10
CA PHE A 71 15.38 5.38 6.44
C PHE A 71 15.62 6.10 7.77
N ARG A 72 15.52 7.44 7.75
CA ARG A 72 15.76 8.29 8.93
C ARG A 72 17.12 8.01 9.62
N GLY A 73 18.17 7.80 8.83
CA GLY A 73 19.53 7.54 9.31
C GLY A 73 19.76 6.11 9.83
N ARG A 74 18.75 5.22 9.78
CA ARG A 74 18.90 3.82 10.17
C ARG A 74 19.09 2.94 8.94
N LYS A 75 20.08 2.06 8.99
CA LYS A 75 20.30 1.04 7.96
C LYS A 75 19.15 0.03 7.99
N LEU A 76 18.58 -0.23 6.82
CA LEU A 76 17.63 -1.30 6.59
C LEU A 76 18.29 -2.32 5.66
N GLN A 77 18.12 -3.60 5.98
CA GLN A 77 18.46 -4.70 5.10
C GLN A 77 17.17 -5.46 4.81
N GLY A 78 16.94 -5.77 3.54
CA GLY A 78 15.72 -6.42 3.11
C GLY A 78 15.93 -7.19 1.83
N THR A 79 14.84 -7.77 1.34
CA THR A 79 14.81 -8.51 0.09
C THR A 79 13.46 -8.34 -0.59
N THR A 80 13.41 -8.62 -1.89
CA THR A 80 12.16 -8.66 -2.65
C THR A 80 11.53 -10.04 -2.49
N LEU A 81 10.34 -10.09 -1.89
CA LEU A 81 9.56 -11.31 -1.76
C LEU A 81 8.64 -11.49 -2.97
N PRO A 82 8.73 -12.61 -3.71
CA PRO A 82 7.81 -12.90 -4.79
C PRO A 82 6.41 -13.19 -4.22
N LEU A 83 5.37 -12.81 -4.97
CA LEU A 83 4.02 -13.26 -4.65
C LEU A 83 3.91 -14.78 -4.86
N PRO A 84 3.14 -15.50 -4.02
CA PRO A 84 2.90 -16.91 -4.22
C PRO A 84 2.27 -17.21 -5.59
N GLN A 85 2.54 -18.39 -6.15
CA GLN A 85 2.00 -18.80 -7.44
C GLN A 85 0.46 -18.76 -7.43
N GLY A 86 -0.13 -18.16 -8.46
CA GLY A 86 -1.59 -18.02 -8.60
C GLY A 86 -2.18 -16.82 -7.85
N TYR A 87 -1.36 -16.04 -7.15
CA TYR A 87 -1.80 -14.83 -6.46
C TYR A 87 -1.37 -13.55 -7.19
N SER A 88 -2.19 -12.52 -7.07
CA SER A 88 -1.94 -11.17 -7.59
C SER A 88 -2.14 -10.14 -6.49
N GLY A 89 -1.30 -9.10 -6.47
CA GLY A 89 -1.42 -7.97 -5.55
C GLY A 89 -2.27 -6.85 -6.15
N SER A 90 -3.02 -6.11 -5.33
CA SER A 90 -3.75 -4.92 -5.74
C SER A 90 -3.83 -3.92 -4.60
N VAL A 91 -3.68 -2.63 -4.91
CA VAL A 91 -3.86 -1.52 -3.94
C VAL A 91 -5.20 -0.85 -4.24
N LEU A 92 -6.08 -0.83 -3.23
CA LEU A 92 -7.43 -0.28 -3.35
C LEU A 92 -7.51 1.05 -2.59
N GLY A 93 -8.01 2.09 -3.25
CA GLY A 93 -8.31 3.38 -2.64
C GLY A 93 -9.81 3.64 -2.62
N LYS A 94 -10.33 4.21 -1.53
CA LYS A 94 -11.73 4.65 -1.49
C LYS A 94 -11.92 5.81 -2.47
N LYS A 95 -12.88 5.67 -3.40
CA LYS A 95 -13.29 6.77 -4.28
C LYS A 95 -13.96 7.86 -3.43
N SER A 96 -13.37 9.05 -3.37
CA SER A 96 -14.04 10.22 -2.80
C SER A 96 -15.11 10.70 -3.79
N ALA A 97 -16.34 10.93 -3.32
CA ALA A 97 -17.31 11.68 -4.09
C ALA A 97 -16.81 13.12 -4.18
N ASP A 98 -16.32 13.54 -5.35
CA ASP A 98 -15.97 14.94 -5.60
C ASP A 98 -17.18 15.82 -5.24
N LYS A 99 -17.03 16.64 -4.20
CA LYS A 99 -17.95 17.76 -3.98
C LYS A 99 -17.71 18.73 -5.13
N ARG A 100 -18.45 18.57 -6.23
CA ARG A 100 -18.56 19.59 -7.28
C ARG A 100 -18.94 20.88 -6.57
N LYS A 101 -18.01 21.85 -6.53
CA LYS A 101 -18.38 23.23 -6.19
C LYS A 101 -19.34 23.70 -7.28
N THR A 102 -20.61 23.80 -6.94
CA THR A 102 -21.55 24.63 -7.69
C THR A 102 -21.01 26.06 -7.65
N ILE A 103 -20.87 26.65 -8.84
CA ILE A 103 -20.48 28.04 -9.10
C ILE A 103 -21.43 29.00 -8.40
#